data_AF-A0A7R9ZZ29-F1
#
_entry.id   AF-A0A7R9ZZ29-F1
#
_cell.length_a   1.000
_cell.length_b   1.000
_cell.length_c   1.000
_cell.angle_alpha   90.00
_cell.angle_beta   90.00
_cell.angle_gamma   90.00
#
_symmetry.space_group_name_H-M   'P 1'
#
loop_
_entity.id
_entity.type
_entity.pdbx_description
1 polymer ?
#
loop_
_entity_poly.entity_id
_entity_poly.type
_entity_poly.pdbx_seq_one_letter_code
_entity_poly.pdbx_strand_id
1 'polypeptide(L)'
;EASGRPPWSHALGPWVAVGVALAVASVWLQAGSSAGPFAGGHSSAGLATTAGNAPAVPSRDLATISVVLPCAGERDFAAKTVQSVYETTPHEVLREIVVVDDGSEPPLAETHLTLEVQKKYGIVLLRQPRPTGLIIAK
;
A
#
# COMPACT_ATOMS: atom_id res chain seq x y z
N GLU A 1 -22.02 -51.34 1.81
CA GLU A 1 -21.58 -50.41 2.88
C GLU A 1 -20.50 -49.52 2.29
N ALA A 2 -20.81 -48.25 2.06
CA ALA A 2 -19.95 -47.29 1.38
C ALA A 2 -19.38 -46.31 2.41
N SER A 3 -18.06 -46.30 2.57
CA SER A 3 -17.29 -45.20 3.15
C SER A 3 -15.83 -45.40 2.70
N GLY A 4 -15.39 -44.80 1.60
CA GLY A 4 -15.31 -43.34 1.46
C GLY A 4 -13.99 -42.85 2.05
N ARG A 5 -12.86 -43.37 1.56
CA ARG A 5 -11.54 -42.77 1.82
C ARG A 5 -11.46 -41.43 1.08
N PRO A 6 -11.04 -40.33 1.73
CA PRO A 6 -10.92 -39.05 1.05
C PRO A 6 -9.77 -39.08 0.01
N PRO A 7 -9.97 -38.54 -1.20
CA PRO A 7 -9.09 -38.74 -2.35
C PRO A 7 -7.95 -37.71 -2.48
N TRP A 8 -7.35 -37.24 -1.38
CA TRP A 8 -6.24 -36.28 -1.45
C TRP A 8 -4.96 -36.83 -0.82
N SER A 9 -4.56 -38.02 -1.25
CA SER A 9 -3.23 -38.55 -0.94
C SER A 9 -2.35 -38.58 -2.19
N HIS A 10 -2.05 -37.41 -2.77
CA HIS A 10 -0.94 -37.29 -3.71
C HIS A 10 -0.26 -35.92 -3.65
N ALA A 11 1.05 -35.99 -3.39
CA ALA A 11 2.11 -35.12 -3.90
C ALA A 11 2.27 -33.71 -3.31
N LEU A 12 3.20 -33.64 -2.35
CA LEU A 12 4.13 -32.51 -2.20
C LEU A 12 4.97 -32.38 -3.48
N GLY A 13 5.06 -31.17 -4.04
CA GLY A 13 5.97 -30.80 -5.14
C GLY A 13 5.79 -29.33 -5.56
N PRO A 14 6.84 -28.65 -6.07
CA PRO A 14 7.19 -27.32 -5.59
C PRO A 14 7.01 -26.16 -6.61
N TRP A 15 7.00 -24.93 -6.10
CA TRP A 15 7.08 -23.64 -6.82
C TRP A 15 5.90 -23.22 -7.69
N VAL A 16 5.05 -22.32 -7.18
CA VAL A 16 4.63 -21.10 -7.90
C VAL A 16 4.47 -19.98 -6.86
N ALA A 17 5.59 -19.37 -6.47
CA ALA A 17 5.59 -18.05 -5.86
C ALA A 17 5.50 -17.03 -6.99
N VAL A 18 4.30 -16.48 -7.22
CA VAL A 18 4.06 -15.29 -8.04
C VAL A 18 3.21 -14.40 -7.14
N GLY A 19 3.68 -13.31 -6.56
CA GLY A 19 4.57 -12.30 -7.12
C GLY A 19 3.78 -11.02 -7.39
N VAL A 20 3.11 -10.46 -6.37
CA VAL A 20 2.58 -9.09 -6.40
C VAL A 20 2.79 -8.45 -5.03
N ALA A 21 4.00 -7.94 -4.83
CA ALA A 21 4.30 -6.94 -3.81
C ALA A 21 5.35 -6.02 -4.44
N LEU A 22 4.88 -4.97 -5.12
CA LEU A 22 5.73 -3.98 -5.73
C LEU A 22 5.45 -2.61 -5.11
N ALA A 23 6.55 -2.02 -4.64
CA ALA A 23 6.74 -0.66 -4.16
C ALA A 23 6.22 -0.32 -2.75
N VAL A 24 7.10 -0.43 -1.73
CA VAL A 24 7.56 0.73 -0.93
C VAL A 24 8.88 0.33 -0.24
N ALA A 25 10.03 0.78 -0.74
CA ALA A 25 11.26 0.95 0.07
C ALA A 25 12.40 1.56 -0.76
N SER A 26 12.43 2.89 -0.88
CA SER A 26 13.65 3.64 -1.23
C SER A 26 13.55 5.09 -0.78
N VAL A 27 13.45 5.30 0.54
CA VAL A 27 13.86 6.56 1.18
C VAL A 27 14.43 6.20 2.55
N TRP A 28 15.72 5.90 2.59
CA TRP A 28 16.53 6.09 3.79
C TRP A 28 17.66 7.03 3.40
N LEU A 29 17.40 8.33 3.57
CA LEU A 29 18.46 9.33 3.69
C LEU A 29 18.13 10.16 4.93
N GLN A 30 18.62 9.70 6.09
CA GLN A 30 18.65 10.52 7.30
C GLN A 30 20.10 10.93 7.56
N ALA A 31 20.30 12.24 7.46
CA ALA A 31 21.46 12.97 7.91
C ALA A 31 21.70 12.84 9.43
N GLY A 32 22.97 12.94 9.81
CA GLY A 32 23.46 13.12 11.19
C GLY A 32 24.99 12.96 11.19
N SER A 33 25.76 14.01 10.89
CA SER A 33 26.29 15.01 11.84
C SER A 33 27.39 14.47 12.77
N SER A 34 28.64 14.84 12.48
CA SER A 34 29.67 15.03 13.51
C SER A 34 30.77 15.96 12.97
N ALA A 35 30.92 17.10 13.64
CA ALA A 35 31.91 18.13 13.38
C ALA A 35 33.36 17.65 13.54
N GLY A 36 34.25 18.21 12.72
CA GLY A 36 35.70 18.14 12.89
C GLY A 36 36.35 19.30 12.13
N PRO A 37 37.28 20.08 12.74
CA PRO A 37 37.69 21.38 12.23
C PRO A 37 38.95 21.26 11.38
N PHE A 38 38.93 21.77 10.14
CA PHE A 38 40.16 22.11 9.44
C PHE A 38 40.06 23.48 8.79
N ALA A 39 41.07 24.27 9.13
CA ALA A 39 41.36 25.63 8.73
C ALA A 39 41.52 25.79 7.22
N GLY A 40 41.26 27.02 6.73
CA GLY A 40 41.65 27.45 5.40
C GLY A 40 40.84 28.65 4.94
N GLY A 41 41.28 29.85 5.31
CA GLY A 41 40.69 31.09 4.81
C GLY A 41 41.00 31.30 3.33
N HIS A 42 40.08 31.94 2.61
CA HIS A 42 40.36 32.88 1.52
C HIS A 42 39.17 33.84 1.42
N SER A 43 39.43 35.14 1.60
CA SER A 43 38.49 36.21 1.28
C SER A 43 38.41 36.40 -0.23
N SER A 44 37.21 36.58 -0.78
CA SER A 44 36.85 37.74 -1.61
C SER A 44 35.58 37.52 -2.45
N ALA A 45 34.89 38.65 -2.66
CA ALA A 45 33.98 38.95 -3.75
C ALA A 45 32.57 38.32 -3.70
N GLY A 46 31.62 39.19 -3.35
CA GLY A 46 30.21 38.96 -3.64
C GLY A 46 29.98 38.81 -5.14
N LEU A 47 29.16 37.83 -5.49
CA LEU A 47 28.55 37.72 -6.79
C LEU A 47 27.04 37.64 -6.55
N ALA A 48 26.35 38.73 -6.89
CA ALA A 48 24.91 38.77 -6.96
C ALA A 48 24.44 37.65 -7.91
N THR A 49 23.88 36.59 -7.36
CA THR A 49 23.17 35.59 -8.15
C THR A 49 21.77 36.14 -8.35
N THR A 50 21.54 36.65 -9.54
CA THR A 50 20.22 36.89 -10.13
C THR A 50 19.32 35.70 -9.83
N ALA A 51 18.12 36.00 -9.32
CA ALA A 51 17.05 35.03 -9.14
C ALA A 51 16.77 34.35 -10.49
N GLY A 52 17.42 33.21 -10.70
CA GLY A 52 17.17 32.34 -11.82
C GLY A 52 15.75 31.84 -11.69
N ASN A 53 14.88 32.31 -12.59
CA ASN A 53 13.58 31.74 -12.86
C ASN A 53 13.81 30.28 -13.28
N ALA A 54 13.81 29.36 -12.31
CA ALA A 54 13.80 27.95 -12.60
C ALA A 54 12.55 27.69 -13.47
N PRO A 55 12.69 27.02 -14.62
CA PRO A 55 11.52 26.70 -15.43
C PRO A 55 10.57 25.89 -14.55
N ALA A 56 9.38 26.43 -14.32
CA ALA A 56 8.31 25.72 -13.62
C ALA A 56 8.11 24.40 -14.37
N VAL A 57 8.48 23.29 -13.73
CA VAL A 57 8.21 21.96 -14.27
C VAL A 57 6.68 21.91 -14.40
N PRO A 58 6.13 21.79 -15.62
CA PRO A 58 4.69 21.72 -15.77
C PRO A 58 4.23 20.52 -14.95
N SER A 59 3.42 20.80 -13.94
CA SER A 59 2.79 19.80 -13.09
C SER A 59 2.04 18.87 -14.03
N ARG A 60 2.61 17.68 -14.32
CA ARG A 60 1.84 16.63 -14.98
C ARG A 60 0.64 16.43 -14.08
N ASP A 61 -0.57 16.60 -14.61
CA ASP A 61 -1.80 16.21 -13.91
C ASP A 61 -1.55 14.81 -13.34
N LEU A 62 -1.38 14.72 -12.02
CA LEU A 62 -1.00 13.47 -11.40
C LEU A 62 -2.19 12.53 -11.59
N ALA A 63 -1.96 11.45 -12.34
CA ALA A 63 -2.95 10.40 -12.47
C ALA A 63 -3.23 9.87 -11.06
N THR A 64 -4.46 10.07 -10.59
CA THR A 64 -4.89 9.53 -9.31
C THR A 64 -4.96 8.00 -9.38
N ILE A 65 -4.78 7.33 -8.25
CA ILE A 65 -4.82 5.88 -8.13
C ILE A 65 -5.98 5.46 -7.22
N SER A 66 -6.66 4.37 -7.60
CA SER A 66 -7.59 3.64 -6.73
C SER A 66 -6.90 2.36 -6.27
N VAL A 67 -6.87 2.11 -4.97
CA VAL A 67 -6.26 0.90 -4.40
C VAL A 67 -7.35 -0.12 -4.12
N VAL A 68 -7.26 -1.31 -4.72
CA VAL A 68 -8.22 -2.40 -4.50
C VAL A 68 -7.55 -3.52 -3.71
N LEU A 69 -8.12 -3.88 -2.57
CA LEU A 69 -7.64 -4.91 -1.65
C LEU A 69 -8.64 -6.08 -1.61
N PRO A 70 -8.43 -7.14 -2.41
CA PRO A 70 -9.20 -8.36 -2.25
C PRO A 70 -8.76 -9.08 -0.97
N CYS A 71 -9.73 -9.48 -0.17
CA CYS A 71 -9.52 -10.08 1.14
C CYS A 71 -10.36 -11.35 1.32
N ALA A 72 -9.72 -12.50 1.49
CA ALA A 72 -10.30 -13.73 2.00
C ALA A 72 -9.68 -14.13 3.37
N GLY A 73 -10.26 -13.64 4.48
CA GLY A 73 -9.89 -14.07 5.83
C GLY A 73 -8.63 -13.43 6.45
N GLU A 74 -8.18 -12.27 5.94
CA GLU A 74 -6.96 -11.57 6.36
C GLU A 74 -7.08 -10.83 7.70
N ARG A 75 -8.30 -10.60 8.20
CA ARG A 75 -8.57 -10.05 9.55
C ARG A 75 -7.78 -8.76 9.82
N ASP A 76 -6.94 -8.74 10.85
CA ASP A 76 -6.09 -7.61 11.24
C ASP A 76 -5.20 -7.10 10.09
N PHE A 77 -4.77 -7.98 9.19
CA PHE A 77 -3.90 -7.59 8.09
C PHE A 77 -4.63 -6.68 7.10
N ALA A 78 -5.93 -6.85 6.89
CA ALA A 78 -6.71 -5.95 6.03
C ALA A 78 -6.69 -4.51 6.59
N ALA A 79 -6.94 -4.36 7.89
CA ALA A 79 -6.94 -3.05 8.55
C ALA A 79 -5.54 -2.40 8.54
N LYS A 80 -4.49 -3.18 8.81
CA LYS A 80 -3.10 -2.69 8.78
C LYS A 80 -2.67 -2.27 7.38
N THR A 81 -3.05 -3.03 6.35
CA THR A 81 -2.74 -2.67 4.97
C THR A 81 -3.46 -1.39 4.56
N VAL A 82 -4.75 -1.25 4.89
CA VAL A 82 -5.48 0.01 4.63
C VAL A 82 -4.80 1.20 5.32
N GLN A 83 -4.45 1.05 6.60
CA GLN A 83 -3.76 2.10 7.35
C GLN A 83 -2.43 2.46 6.67
N SER A 84 -1.63 1.45 6.31
CA SER A 84 -0.35 1.67 5.64
C SER A 84 -0.50 2.39 4.30
N VAL A 85 -1.48 2.00 3.48
CA VAL A 85 -1.76 2.67 2.21
C VAL A 85 -2.16 4.13 2.44
N TYR A 86 -3.07 4.38 3.39
CA TYR A 86 -3.53 5.72 3.70
C TYR A 86 -2.41 6.64 4.22
N GLU A 87 -1.54 6.13 5.09
CA GLU A 87 -0.46 6.92 5.71
C GLU A 87 0.72 7.16 4.77
N THR A 88 0.97 6.27 3.82
CA THR A 88 2.15 6.35 2.95
C THR A 88 1.86 6.92 1.57
N THR A 89 0.60 6.92 1.13
CA THR A 89 0.21 7.44 -0.19
C THR A 89 -0.20 8.91 -0.08
N PRO A 90 0.38 9.83 -0.89
CA PRO A 90 -0.04 11.23 -0.91
C PRO A 90 -1.54 11.38 -1.22
N HIS A 91 -2.25 12.19 -0.43
CA HIS A 91 -3.69 12.43 -0.61
C HIS A 91 -4.07 13.04 -1.96
N GLU A 92 -3.14 13.76 -2.60
CA GLU A 92 -3.33 14.31 -3.94
C GLU A 92 -3.35 13.25 -5.05
N VAL A 93 -2.84 12.04 -4.77
CA VAL A 93 -2.80 10.91 -5.71
C VAL A 93 -3.78 9.81 -5.31
N LEU A 94 -4.01 9.57 -4.01
CA LEU A 94 -4.92 8.54 -3.54
C LEU A 94 -6.39 8.96 -3.70
N ARG A 95 -7.09 8.35 -4.66
CA ARG A 95 -8.52 8.60 -4.89
C ARG A 95 -9.40 7.89 -3.87
N GLU A 96 -9.17 6.59 -3.67
CA GLU A 96 -9.99 5.74 -2.82
C GLU A 96 -9.27 4.43 -2.47
N ILE A 97 -9.72 3.79 -1.39
CA ILE A 97 -9.32 2.43 -1.03
C ILE A 97 -10.58 1.56 -1.04
N VAL A 98 -10.64 0.61 -1.97
CA VAL A 98 -11.73 -0.37 -2.08
C VAL A 98 -11.27 -1.67 -1.46
N VAL A 99 -11.94 -2.14 -0.41
CA VAL A 99 -11.72 -3.47 0.15
C VAL A 99 -12.81 -4.41 -0.36
N VAL A 100 -12.43 -5.56 -0.90
CA VAL A 100 -13.36 -6.59 -1.37
C VAL A 100 -13.28 -7.78 -0.40
N ASP A 101 -14.26 -7.93 0.48
CA ASP A 101 -14.39 -9.07 1.39
C ASP A 101 -14.97 -10.28 0.64
N ASP A 102 -14.13 -11.25 0.29
CA ASP A 102 -14.45 -12.46 -0.46
C ASP A 102 -14.99 -13.58 0.44
N GLY A 103 -16.10 -13.30 1.11
CA GLY A 103 -16.81 -14.29 1.93
C GLY A 103 -16.09 -14.65 3.24
N SER A 104 -15.40 -13.69 3.88
CA SER A 104 -14.79 -13.93 5.19
C SER A 104 -15.85 -14.24 6.26
N GLU A 105 -15.46 -15.10 7.21
CA GLU A 105 -16.25 -15.47 8.38
C GLU A 105 -15.41 -15.31 9.67
N PRO A 106 -15.78 -14.41 10.60
CA PRO A 106 -16.85 -13.41 10.50
C PRO A 106 -16.53 -12.31 9.46
N PRO A 107 -17.53 -11.50 9.07
CA PRO A 107 -17.38 -10.45 8.06
C PRO A 107 -16.34 -9.40 8.46
N LEU A 108 -15.58 -8.86 7.51
CA LEU A 108 -14.59 -7.84 7.81
C LEU A 108 -15.24 -6.55 8.33
N ALA A 109 -16.44 -6.21 7.83
CA ALA A 109 -17.22 -5.05 8.24
C ALA A 109 -17.56 -5.04 9.74
N GLU A 110 -17.74 -6.22 10.33
CA GLU A 110 -18.20 -6.39 11.72
C GLU A 110 -17.04 -6.51 12.70
N THR A 111 -15.84 -6.81 12.20
CA THR A 111 -14.70 -7.15 13.04
C THR A 111 -13.58 -6.12 12.97
N HIS A 112 -13.00 -5.92 11.79
CA HIS A 112 -11.75 -5.15 11.65
C HIS A 112 -11.94 -3.85 10.86
N LEU A 113 -12.87 -3.84 9.91
CA LEU A 113 -13.20 -2.69 9.07
C LEU A 113 -14.56 -2.13 9.46
N THR A 114 -14.71 -1.77 10.74
CA THR A 114 -15.93 -1.15 11.27
C THR A 114 -16.24 0.18 10.56
N LEU A 115 -17.47 0.68 10.69
CA LEU A 115 -17.87 1.95 10.07
C LEU A 115 -16.97 3.13 10.48
N GLU A 116 -16.40 3.10 11.68
CA GLU A 116 -15.45 4.11 12.16
C GLU A 116 -14.13 4.05 11.38
N VAL A 117 -13.60 2.86 11.19
CA VAL A 117 -12.37 2.61 10.40
C VAL A 117 -12.59 2.98 8.94
N GLN A 118 -13.75 2.64 8.38
CA GLN A 118 -14.13 2.98 7.00
C GLN A 118 -14.16 4.50 6.80
N LYS A 119 -14.80 5.24 7.71
CA LYS A 119 -14.83 6.71 7.63
C LYS A 119 -13.46 7.34 7.85
N LYS A 120 -12.65 6.80 8.77
CA LYS A 120 -11.32 7.31 9.09
C LYS A 120 -10.38 7.25 7.89
N TYR A 121 -10.39 6.14 7.15
CA TYR A 121 -9.46 5.91 6.03
C TYR A 121 -10.10 6.05 4.64
N GLY A 122 -11.36 6.49 4.54
CA GLY A 122 -12.06 6.66 3.26
C GLY A 122 -12.25 5.35 2.50
N ILE A 123 -12.59 4.27 3.21
CA ILE A 123 -12.71 2.92 2.63
C ILE A 123 -14.09 2.73 2.01
N VAL A 124 -14.12 2.13 0.82
CA VAL A 124 -15.33 1.53 0.25
C VAL A 124 -15.23 0.01 0.43
N LEU A 125 -16.10 -0.56 1.27
CA LEU A 125 -16.12 -2.00 1.53
C LEU A 125 -17.19 -2.69 0.68
N LEU A 126 -16.75 -3.60 -0.20
CA LEU A 126 -17.61 -4.45 -1.01
C LEU A 126 -17.55 -5.87 -0.47
N ARG A 127 -18.70 -6.48 -0.17
CA ARG A 127 -18.74 -7.85 0.34
C ARG A 127 -19.34 -8.81 -0.67
N GLN A 128 -18.63 -9.91 -0.90
CA GLN A 128 -19.15 -11.09 -1.55
C GLN A 128 -19.75 -12.04 -0.50
N PRO A 129 -20.92 -12.64 -0.75
CA PRO A 129 -21.58 -13.52 0.21
C PRO A 129 -20.90 -14.89 0.32
N ARG A 130 -20.03 -15.26 -0.64
CA ARG A 130 -19.31 -16.54 -0.68
C ARG A 130 -17.91 -16.31 -1.25
N PRO A 131 -16.92 -17.14 -0.90
CA PRO A 131 -15.60 -17.10 -1.53
C PRO A 131 -15.71 -17.41 -3.03
N THR A 132 -15.30 -16.45 -3.85
CA THR A 132 -15.33 -16.50 -5.32
C THR A 132 -13.92 -16.59 -5.91
N GLY A 133 -12.89 -16.26 -5.13
CA GLY A 133 -11.50 -16.25 -5.53
C GLY A 133 -11.10 -14.99 -6.30
N LEU A 134 -9.78 -14.76 -6.39
CA LEU A 134 -9.20 -13.50 -6.89
C LEU A 134 -9.52 -13.16 -8.35
N ILE A 135 -9.80 -14.16 -9.20
CA ILE A 135 -9.94 -13.98 -10.66
C ILE A 135 -11.40 -13.65 -11.04
N ILE A 136 -12.35 -13.71 -10.10
CA ILE A 136 -13.76 -13.44 -10.37
C ILE A 136 -14.17 -12.14 -9.68
N ALA A 137 -14.01 -11.02 -10.38
CA ALA A 137 -14.77 -9.80 -10.09
C ALA A 137 -15.80 -9.63 -11.23
N LYS A 138 -17.08 -9.73 -10.91
CA LYS A 138 -18.20 -9.56 -11.84
C LYS A 138 -19.14 -8.48 -11.35
#